data_AF-A0A915E3J1-F1
#
_entry.id   AF-A0A915E3J1-F1
#
_cell.length_a   1.000
_cell.length_b   1.000
_cell.length_c   1.000
_cell.angle_alpha   90.00
_cell.angle_beta   90.00
_cell.angle_gamma   90.00
#
_symmetry.space_group_name_H-M   'P 1'
#
loop_
_entity.id
_entity.type
_entity.pdbx_description
1 polymer ?
#
loop_
_entity_poly.entity_id
_entity_poly.type
_entity_poly.pdbx_seq_one_letter_code
_entity_poly.pdbx_strand_id
1 'polypeptide(L)'
;MLTKNNYHSEVNLDDPSPKSNEETRHFHCSICVRSQCNYELCKLQKCNFCFVKLHPCKLEDHLSICLRAPTRCPNLIYGCKAKLRREHISEHLPHCPCSLVVCSCVWCRNYISEKAKQSLKLVAKGFITSQQLPSSEALDVKMALKDQALLKKFFQCSRVCRSRNCNGINAGSLKNTDFLDKFSESDSSEEEMKETARKLEKRKEPFRDAICVDVIQAANTYMSLATVY
;
A
#
# COMPACT_ATOMS: atom_id res chain seq x y z
N MET A 1 35.12 28.20 22.95
CA MET A 1 34.38 27.95 24.21
C MET A 1 33.19 27.05 23.91
N LEU A 2 33.37 25.73 24.02
CA LEU A 2 32.30 24.74 24.11
C LEU A 2 32.83 23.63 25.01
N THR A 3 32.28 23.54 26.21
CA THR A 3 32.61 22.53 27.23
C THR A 3 32.01 21.19 26.83
N LYS A 4 32.87 20.22 26.52
CA LYS A 4 32.52 18.80 26.43
C LYS A 4 32.52 18.25 27.85
N ASN A 5 31.35 18.01 28.42
CA ASN A 5 31.24 17.28 29.68
C ASN A 5 31.05 15.79 29.40
N ASN A 6 31.99 15.04 29.96
CA ASN A 6 32.07 13.60 30.06
C ASN A 6 30.82 13.01 30.75
N TYR A 7 30.30 11.93 30.18
CA TYR A 7 29.63 10.90 30.96
C TYR A 7 30.22 9.55 30.53
N HIS A 8 31.39 9.25 31.08
CA HIS A 8 31.92 7.90 31.15
C HIS A 8 31.12 7.19 32.24
N SER A 9 30.19 6.33 31.86
CA SER A 9 29.64 5.30 32.76
C SER A 9 30.29 3.98 32.37
N GLU A 10 31.25 3.58 33.19
CA GLU A 10 31.94 2.31 33.18
C GLU A 10 30.92 1.17 33.16
N VAL A 11 30.95 0.37 32.10
CA VAL A 11 30.20 -0.88 32.02
C VAL A 11 31.05 -1.92 32.75
N ASN A 12 30.74 -2.15 34.02
CA ASN A 12 31.24 -3.33 34.73
C ASN A 12 30.62 -4.57 34.07
N LEU A 13 31.43 -5.23 33.24
CA LEU A 13 31.30 -6.64 32.92
C LEU A 13 31.80 -7.41 34.15
N ASP A 14 30.97 -8.34 34.62
CA ASP A 14 31.27 -9.45 35.55
C ASP A 14 30.36 -9.46 36.78
N ASP A 15 29.15 -10.02 36.59
CA ASP A 15 28.45 -10.71 37.67
C ASP A 15 27.50 -11.78 37.08
N PRO A 16 27.91 -13.05 36.99
CA PRO A 16 27.01 -14.14 36.63
C PRO A 16 26.21 -14.53 37.88
N SER A 17 25.13 -13.80 38.15
CA SER A 17 24.16 -14.21 39.16
C SER A 17 23.50 -15.55 38.77
N PRO A 18 23.19 -16.43 39.73
CA PRO A 18 22.77 -17.81 39.45
C PRO A 18 21.32 -17.86 38.95
N LYS A 19 21.11 -17.71 37.64
CA LYS A 19 19.80 -17.84 36.96
C LYS A 19 19.29 -19.28 36.80
N SER A 20 19.88 -20.28 37.47
CA SER A 20 19.56 -21.69 37.22
C SER A 20 18.43 -22.29 38.09
N ASN A 21 17.85 -21.53 39.03
CA ASN A 21 16.86 -22.06 39.99
C ASN A 21 15.43 -21.49 39.88
N GLU A 22 15.19 -20.44 39.09
CA GLU A 22 13.84 -19.87 38.91
C GLU A 22 13.08 -20.48 37.72
N GLU A 23 13.74 -20.73 36.60
CA GLU A 23 13.10 -21.29 35.40
C GLU A 23 12.56 -22.71 35.65
N THR A 24 13.27 -23.52 36.45
CA THR A 24 12.85 -24.88 36.82
C THR A 24 11.59 -24.90 37.68
N ARG A 25 11.35 -23.85 38.49
CA ARG A 25 10.16 -23.70 39.35
C ARG A 25 8.89 -23.30 38.59
N HIS A 26 9.04 -22.91 37.32
CA HIS A 26 7.94 -22.44 36.48
C HIS A 26 7.60 -23.36 35.29
N PHE A 27 8.09 -24.61 35.28
CA PHE A 27 7.68 -25.62 34.27
C PHE A 27 6.16 -25.82 34.22
N HIS A 28 5.49 -25.86 35.39
CA HIS A 28 4.02 -25.88 35.43
C HIS A 28 3.42 -24.63 34.77
N CYS A 29 4.00 -23.47 35.06
CA CYS A 29 3.45 -22.19 34.63
C CYS A 29 3.50 -22.07 33.12
N SER A 30 4.56 -22.52 32.44
CA SER A 30 4.68 -22.41 30.97
C SER A 30 3.48 -23.04 30.23
N ILE A 31 2.98 -24.18 30.74
CA ILE A 31 1.82 -24.89 30.17
C ILE A 31 0.46 -24.53 30.80
N CYS A 32 0.44 -23.85 31.96
CA CYS A 32 -0.80 -23.58 32.68
C CYS A 32 -1.63 -22.43 32.05
N VAL A 33 -2.86 -22.73 31.64
CA VAL A 33 -3.85 -21.74 31.15
C VAL A 33 -5.06 -21.58 32.09
N ARG A 34 -5.03 -22.20 33.28
CA ARG A 34 -6.16 -22.21 34.22
C ARG A 34 -6.24 -20.89 35.00
N SER A 35 -7.42 -20.28 35.02
CA SER A 35 -7.73 -19.08 35.82
C SER A 35 -7.94 -19.36 37.32
N GLN A 36 -8.08 -20.64 37.67
CA GLN A 36 -8.16 -21.17 39.04
C GLN A 36 -7.17 -22.33 39.17
N CYS A 37 -5.90 -22.00 39.38
CA CYS A 37 -4.81 -22.95 39.60
C CYS A 37 -4.40 -22.94 41.08
N ASN A 38 -4.15 -24.12 41.64
CA ASN A 38 -3.69 -24.29 43.02
C ASN A 38 -2.21 -24.68 43.11
N TYR A 39 -1.37 -24.15 42.21
CA TYR A 39 0.07 -24.40 42.25
C TYR A 39 0.74 -23.55 43.34
N GLU A 40 1.32 -24.20 44.35
CA GLU A 40 1.79 -23.53 45.57
C GLU A 40 3.04 -22.66 45.36
N LEU A 41 3.94 -23.04 44.45
CA LEU A 41 5.20 -22.32 44.21
C LEU A 41 5.01 -21.00 43.44
N CYS A 42 3.86 -20.81 42.78
CA CYS A 42 3.56 -19.60 42.03
C CYS A 42 2.06 -19.31 42.14
N LYS A 43 1.64 -18.64 43.21
CA LYS A 43 0.21 -18.39 43.48
C LYS A 43 -0.37 -17.38 42.50
N LEU A 44 -1.63 -17.58 42.12
CA LEU A 44 -2.32 -16.68 41.21
C LEU A 44 -2.46 -15.27 41.79
N GLN A 45 -2.19 -14.26 40.96
CA GLN A 45 -2.40 -12.86 41.25
C GLN A 45 -3.36 -12.25 40.22
N LYS A 46 -4.10 -11.20 40.62
CA LYS A 46 -4.95 -10.43 39.72
C LYS A 46 -4.12 -9.38 38.97
N CYS A 47 -4.36 -9.21 37.67
CA CYS A 47 -3.86 -8.05 36.94
C CYS A 47 -4.44 -6.76 37.51
N ASN A 48 -3.61 -5.73 37.69
CA ASN A 48 -4.03 -4.43 38.23
C ASN A 48 -4.98 -3.64 37.31
N PHE A 49 -5.06 -4.01 36.02
CA PHE A 49 -5.86 -3.27 35.02
C PHE A 49 -7.13 -4.02 34.59
N CYS A 50 -7.02 -5.32 34.30
CA CYS A 50 -8.15 -6.13 33.83
C CYS A 50 -8.70 -7.12 34.86
N PHE A 51 -8.05 -7.25 36.03
CA PHE A 51 -8.43 -8.17 37.12
C PHE A 51 -8.45 -9.66 36.78
N VAL A 52 -7.96 -10.07 35.61
CA VAL A 52 -7.74 -11.48 35.26
C VAL A 52 -6.74 -12.09 36.24
N LYS A 53 -7.02 -13.32 36.69
CA LYS A 53 -6.14 -14.10 37.57
C LYS A 53 -5.16 -14.90 36.72
N LEU A 54 -3.87 -14.75 36.99
CA LEU A 54 -2.79 -15.45 36.32
C LEU A 54 -1.59 -15.62 37.26
N HIS A 55 -0.66 -16.49 36.88
CA HIS A 55 0.60 -16.62 37.60
C HIS A 55 1.42 -15.32 37.48
N PRO A 56 2.08 -14.84 38.55
CA PRO A 56 2.90 -13.62 38.51
C PRO A 56 4.05 -13.70 37.49
N CYS A 57 4.59 -14.89 37.23
CA CYS A 57 5.60 -15.08 36.17
C CYS A 57 5.05 -14.79 34.75
N LYS A 58 3.72 -14.81 34.55
CA LYS A 58 3.07 -14.44 33.28
C LYS A 58 2.58 -12.99 33.26
N LEU A 59 2.76 -12.25 34.35
CA LEU A 59 2.16 -10.92 34.47
C LEU A 59 2.76 -9.94 33.46
N GLU A 60 4.08 -10.01 33.25
CA GLU A 60 4.78 -9.17 32.27
C GLU A 60 4.29 -9.41 30.84
N ASP A 61 4.25 -10.67 30.41
CA ASP A 61 3.69 -11.07 29.11
C ASP A 61 2.24 -10.63 28.97
N HIS A 62 1.43 -10.81 30.01
CA HIS A 62 0.04 -10.37 30.00
C HIS A 62 -0.09 -8.85 29.82
N LEU A 63 0.74 -8.03 30.47
CA LEU A 63 0.70 -6.57 30.31
C LEU A 63 0.97 -6.14 28.86
N SER A 64 1.78 -6.91 28.13
CA SER A 64 2.05 -6.68 26.71
C SER A 64 0.82 -6.88 25.81
N ILE A 65 -0.18 -7.64 26.24
CA ILE A 65 -1.42 -7.92 25.48
C ILE A 65 -2.70 -7.39 26.15
N CYS A 66 -2.66 -7.01 27.42
CA CYS A 66 -3.82 -6.61 28.21
C CYS A 66 -4.51 -5.37 27.63
N LEU A 67 -5.79 -5.49 27.25
CA LEU A 67 -6.55 -4.40 26.63
C LEU A 67 -6.71 -3.17 27.54
N ARG A 68 -6.76 -3.39 28.86
CA ARG A 68 -6.91 -2.32 29.86
C ARG A 68 -5.60 -1.73 30.35
N ALA A 69 -4.47 -2.34 30.00
CA ALA A 69 -3.16 -1.80 30.37
C ALA A 69 -2.87 -0.51 29.55
N PRO A 70 -2.33 0.53 30.19
CA PRO A 70 -1.96 1.75 29.49
C PRO A 70 -0.71 1.52 28.64
N THR A 71 -0.78 1.85 27.35
CA THR A 71 0.34 1.78 26.41
C THR A 71 0.46 3.08 25.62
N ARG A 72 1.62 3.29 24.98
CA ARG A 72 1.86 4.47 24.14
C ARG A 72 1.16 4.31 22.80
N CYS A 73 0.76 5.42 22.20
CA CYS A 73 0.23 5.43 20.83
C CYS A 73 1.24 4.78 19.86
N PRO A 74 0.79 3.95 18.90
CA PRO A 74 1.66 3.40 17.86
C PRO A 74 2.44 4.47 17.09
N ASN A 75 1.86 5.67 16.95
CA ASN A 75 2.47 6.83 16.30
C ASN A 75 3.45 7.61 17.21
N LEU A 76 3.94 7.01 18.29
CA LEU A 76 4.99 7.59 19.15
C LEU A 76 6.23 7.97 18.33
N ILE A 77 6.59 7.13 17.36
CA ILE A 77 7.73 7.35 16.45
C ILE A 77 7.57 8.66 15.67
N TYR A 78 6.33 9.05 15.38
CA TYR A 78 5.99 10.30 14.68
C TYR A 78 5.72 11.48 15.64
N GLY A 79 6.00 11.30 16.94
CA GLY A 79 5.88 12.35 17.95
C GLY A 79 4.59 12.33 18.76
N CYS A 80 3.75 11.30 18.65
CA CYS A 80 2.54 11.23 19.47
C CYS A 80 2.89 10.98 20.94
N LYS A 81 2.48 11.88 21.83
CA LYS A 81 2.72 11.77 23.28
C LYS A 81 1.59 11.08 24.05
N ALA A 82 0.54 10.64 23.36
CA ALA A 82 -0.63 10.04 24.01
C ALA A 82 -0.29 8.70 24.67
N LYS A 83 -0.69 8.54 25.93
CA LYS A 83 -0.68 7.27 26.67
C LYS A 83 -2.12 6.92 27.00
N LEU A 84 -2.60 5.81 26.46
CA LEU A 84 -4.01 5.42 26.47
C LEU A 84 -4.14 3.95 26.86
N ARG A 85 -5.32 3.52 27.29
CA ARG A 85 -5.61 2.09 27.39
C ARG A 85 -5.56 1.47 25.99
N ARG A 86 -5.04 0.25 25.88
CA ARG A 86 -4.91 -0.45 24.59
C ARG A 86 -6.27 -0.55 23.85
N GLU A 87 -7.37 -0.70 24.58
CA GLU A 87 -8.75 -0.70 24.04
C GLU A 87 -9.19 0.62 23.36
N HIS A 88 -8.65 1.78 23.78
CA HIS A 88 -9.02 3.09 23.22
C HIS A 88 -8.08 3.58 22.11
N ILE A 89 -7.09 2.77 21.70
CA ILE A 89 -6.14 3.17 20.65
C ILE A 89 -6.85 3.28 19.30
N SER A 90 -7.77 2.37 18.99
CA SER A 90 -8.56 2.40 17.77
C SER A 90 -9.37 3.68 17.63
N GLU A 91 -9.93 4.18 18.73
CA GLU A 91 -10.68 5.44 18.78
C GLU A 91 -9.77 6.67 18.63
N HIS A 92 -8.54 6.59 19.14
CA HIS A 92 -7.56 7.67 19.04
C HIS A 92 -6.96 7.79 17.63
N LEU A 93 -6.66 6.68 16.95
CA LEU A 93 -5.92 6.68 15.69
C LEU A 93 -6.51 7.59 14.59
N PRO A 94 -7.84 7.64 14.36
CA PRO A 94 -8.47 8.55 13.40
C PRO A 94 -8.25 10.04 13.71
N HIS A 95 -8.04 10.38 14.98
CA HIS A 95 -7.86 11.76 15.46
C HIS A 95 -6.43 12.06 15.91
N CYS A 96 -5.52 11.10 15.73
CA CYS A 96 -4.15 11.24 16.17
C CYS A 96 -3.44 12.28 15.27
N PRO A 97 -2.86 13.36 15.85
CA PRO A 97 -2.17 14.39 15.06
C PRO A 97 -0.91 13.86 14.37
N CYS A 98 -0.38 12.74 14.84
CA CYS A 98 0.78 12.07 14.28
C CYS A 98 0.39 10.85 13.44
N SER A 99 -0.90 10.69 13.10
CA SER A 99 -1.35 9.66 12.18
C SER A 99 -0.88 10.01 10.77
N LEU A 100 -0.05 9.16 10.17
CA LEU A 100 0.35 9.33 8.78
C LEU A 100 -0.79 8.88 7.87
N VAL A 101 -1.56 9.84 7.36
CA VAL A 101 -2.42 9.60 6.21
C VAL A 101 -1.55 9.77 4.97
N VAL A 102 -1.23 8.66 4.30
CA VAL A 102 -0.56 8.72 2.99
C VAL A 102 -1.55 9.34 2.01
N CYS A 103 -1.35 10.62 1.68
CA CYS A 103 -2.08 11.25 0.59
C CYS A 103 -1.73 10.49 -0.70
N SER A 104 -2.69 9.70 -1.22
CA SER A 104 -2.53 9.05 -2.54
C SER A 104 -2.52 10.06 -3.68
N CYS A 105 -2.94 11.32 -3.44
CA CYS A 105 -2.95 12.41 -4.40
C CYS A 105 -1.59 13.12 -4.51
N VAL A 106 -0.50 12.36 -4.63
CA VAL A 106 0.86 12.93 -4.85
C VAL A 106 0.95 13.71 -6.17
N TRP A 107 -0.06 13.60 -7.04
CA TRP A 107 -0.05 14.07 -8.42
C TRP A 107 -0.58 15.49 -8.67
N CYS A 108 -1.12 16.18 -7.66
CA CYS A 108 -1.56 17.57 -7.81
C CYS A 108 -0.58 18.54 -7.15
N ARG A 109 0.70 18.44 -7.50
CA ARG A 109 1.70 19.45 -7.14
C ARG A 109 1.56 20.61 -8.12
N ASN A 110 0.80 21.63 -7.73
CA ASN A 110 0.89 22.92 -8.42
C ASN A 110 2.28 23.50 -8.20
N TYR A 111 2.91 24.01 -9.26
CA TYR A 111 4.15 24.77 -9.13
C TYR A 111 3.87 25.95 -8.21
N ILE A 112 4.52 25.97 -7.05
CA ILE A 112 4.31 27.02 -6.05
C ILE A 112 4.90 28.35 -6.57
N SER A 113 5.86 28.30 -7.50
CA SER A 113 6.56 29.45 -8.05
C SER A 113 6.59 29.48 -9.58
N GLU A 114 6.42 30.69 -10.16
CA GLU A 114 6.58 30.94 -11.59
C GLU A 114 8.01 30.67 -12.08
N LYS A 115 9.01 30.87 -11.21
CA LYS A 115 10.41 30.55 -11.51
C LYS A 115 10.62 29.05 -11.68
N ALA A 116 9.99 28.22 -10.85
CA ALA A 116 10.07 26.76 -10.98
C ALA A 116 9.50 26.27 -12.32
N LYS A 117 8.43 26.90 -12.83
CA LYS A 117 7.88 26.59 -14.16
C LYS A 117 8.87 26.92 -15.29
N GLN A 118 9.48 28.11 -15.22
CA GLN A 118 10.49 28.54 -16.20
C GLN A 118 11.70 27.62 -16.19
N SER A 119 12.21 27.29 -15.00
CA SER A 119 13.29 26.36 -14.77
C SER A 119 12.99 24.97 -15.34
N LEU A 120 11.79 24.43 -15.12
CA LEU A 120 11.39 23.15 -15.72
C LEU A 120 11.38 23.21 -17.25
N LYS A 121 10.93 24.32 -17.85
CA LYS A 121 10.95 24.51 -19.31
C LYS A 121 12.37 24.55 -19.86
N LEU A 122 13.31 25.16 -19.14
CA LEU A 122 14.73 25.17 -19.52
C LEU A 122 15.33 23.76 -19.42
N VAL A 123 15.01 23.00 -18.37
CA VAL A 123 15.43 21.60 -18.24
C VAL A 123 14.85 20.74 -19.36
N ALA A 124 13.56 20.88 -19.67
CA ALA A 124 12.91 20.12 -20.74
C ALA A 124 13.51 20.40 -22.13
N LYS A 125 14.06 21.60 -22.33
CA LYS A 125 14.77 21.98 -23.57
C LYS A 125 16.27 21.64 -23.55
N GLY A 126 16.79 21.07 -22.45
CA GLY A 126 18.19 20.70 -22.31
C GLY A 126 19.16 21.87 -22.08
N PHE A 127 18.66 23.06 -21.77
CA PHE A 127 19.52 24.24 -21.53
C PHE A 127 20.22 24.18 -20.18
N ILE A 128 19.59 23.55 -19.19
CA ILE A 128 20.13 23.39 -17.83
C ILE A 128 19.76 22.01 -17.28
N THR A 129 20.54 21.53 -16.33
CA THR A 129 20.26 20.30 -15.57
C THR A 129 19.60 20.67 -14.24
N SER A 130 18.77 19.78 -13.67
CA SER A 130 18.14 19.97 -12.36
C SER A 130 19.11 20.14 -11.18
N GLN A 131 20.40 19.82 -11.39
CA GLN A 131 21.49 20.03 -10.45
C GLN A 131 22.00 21.48 -10.43
N GLN A 132 21.76 22.25 -11.49
CA GLN A 132 22.20 23.63 -11.64
C GLN A 132 21.19 24.66 -11.06
N LEU A 133 20.09 24.19 -10.46
CA LEU A 133 19.02 25.03 -9.91
C LEU A 133 19.23 25.39 -8.42
N PRO A 134 18.78 26.58 -7.98
CA PRO A 134 18.77 26.94 -6.56
C PRO A 134 17.98 25.93 -5.73
N SER A 135 18.42 25.63 -4.50
CA SER A 135 17.86 24.56 -3.65
C SER A 135 16.33 24.57 -3.52
N SER A 136 15.73 25.77 -3.37
CA SER A 136 14.27 25.94 -3.24
C SER A 136 13.50 25.57 -4.51
N GLU A 137 13.95 26.05 -5.69
CA GLU A 137 13.33 25.71 -6.99
C GLU A 137 13.67 24.28 -7.44
N ALA A 138 14.85 23.79 -7.03
CA ALA A 138 15.33 22.46 -7.35
C ALA A 138 14.41 21.39 -6.75
N LEU A 139 13.77 21.60 -5.60
CA LEU A 139 12.87 20.60 -5.03
C LEU A 139 11.64 20.39 -5.93
N ASP A 140 10.92 21.47 -6.27
CA ASP A 140 9.73 21.41 -7.12
C ASP A 140 10.07 20.82 -8.50
N VAL A 141 11.17 21.26 -9.11
CA VAL A 141 11.61 20.77 -10.42
C VAL A 141 12.05 19.30 -10.34
N LYS A 142 12.83 18.89 -9.33
CA LYS A 142 13.26 17.48 -9.16
C LYS A 142 12.06 16.57 -8.93
N MET A 143 11.10 17.01 -8.13
CA MET A 143 9.86 16.30 -7.89
C MET A 143 9.05 16.13 -9.19
N ALA A 144 8.87 17.20 -9.96
CA ALA A 144 8.18 17.16 -11.24
C ALA A 144 8.87 16.22 -12.24
N LEU A 145 10.21 16.23 -12.32
CA LEU A 145 10.97 15.33 -13.19
C LEU A 145 10.84 13.86 -12.76
N LYS A 146 10.81 13.60 -11.44
CA LYS A 146 10.54 12.26 -10.90
C LYS A 146 9.14 11.78 -11.28
N ASP A 147 8.15 12.65 -11.16
CA ASP A 147 6.76 12.36 -11.52
C ASP A 147 6.63 12.10 -13.04
N GLN A 148 7.29 12.90 -13.89
CA GLN A 148 7.37 12.65 -15.34
C GLN A 148 8.03 11.31 -15.68
N ALA A 149 9.12 10.94 -15.00
CA ALA A 149 9.78 9.66 -15.21
C ALA A 149 8.88 8.48 -14.82
N LEU A 150 8.13 8.61 -13.72
CA LEU A 150 7.15 7.63 -13.29
C LEU A 150 5.99 7.50 -14.28
N LEU A 151 5.46 8.61 -14.80
CA LEU A 151 4.44 8.58 -15.85
C LEU A 151 4.98 7.90 -17.11
N LYS A 152 6.19 8.23 -17.54
CA LYS A 152 6.79 7.61 -18.73
C LYS A 152 6.86 6.09 -18.57
N LYS A 153 7.30 5.60 -17.41
CA LYS A 153 7.28 4.16 -17.09
C LYS A 153 5.87 3.59 -17.05
N PHE A 154 4.91 4.31 -16.47
CA PHE A 154 3.52 3.87 -16.43
C PHE A 154 2.89 3.74 -17.81
N PHE A 155 3.14 4.70 -18.72
CA PHE A 155 2.64 4.65 -20.09
C PHE A 155 3.33 3.59 -20.95
N GLN A 156 4.47 3.05 -20.51
CA GLN A 156 5.13 1.91 -21.15
C GLN A 156 4.45 0.56 -20.82
N CYS A 157 3.56 0.48 -19.82
CA CYS A 157 2.82 -0.75 -19.55
C CYS A 157 1.48 -0.84 -20.29
N SER A 158 0.99 -2.08 -20.45
CA SER A 158 -0.25 -2.35 -21.18
C SER A 158 -1.44 -1.58 -20.60
N ARG A 159 -2.43 -1.25 -21.44
CA ARG A 159 -3.64 -0.55 -21.00
C ARG A 159 -4.38 -1.29 -19.90
N VAL A 160 -4.39 -2.63 -19.95
CA VAL A 160 -4.98 -3.48 -18.91
C VAL A 160 -4.24 -3.30 -17.57
N CYS A 161 -2.91 -3.24 -17.58
CA CYS A 161 -2.11 -2.95 -16.39
C CYS A 161 -2.41 -1.54 -15.85
N ARG A 162 -2.46 -0.53 -16.74
CA ARG A 162 -2.80 0.84 -16.38
C ARG A 162 -4.19 0.96 -15.76
N SER A 163 -5.20 0.30 -16.36
CA SER A 163 -6.58 0.31 -15.89
C SER A 163 -6.74 -0.38 -14.52
N ARG A 164 -6.00 -1.46 -14.26
CA ARG A 164 -6.01 -2.14 -12.94
C ARG A 164 -5.33 -1.32 -11.85
N ASN A 165 -4.32 -0.53 -12.22
CA ASN A 165 -3.55 0.26 -11.26
C ASN A 165 -4.19 1.64 -10.97
N CYS A 166 -5.09 2.10 -11.86
CA CYS A 166 -5.90 3.30 -11.67
C CYS A 166 -7.31 2.94 -11.17
N ASN A 167 -7.44 2.48 -9.92
CA ASN A 167 -8.76 2.32 -9.29
C ASN A 167 -9.21 3.64 -8.65
N GLY A 168 -10.52 3.86 -8.49
CA GLY A 168 -11.10 5.12 -7.98
C GLY A 168 -10.62 5.59 -6.60
N ILE A 169 -9.98 4.70 -5.81
CA ILE A 169 -9.36 5.02 -4.51
C ILE A 169 -7.87 5.39 -4.66
N ASN A 170 -7.22 4.96 -5.75
CA ASN A 170 -5.81 5.16 -6.05
C ASN A 170 -5.65 5.74 -7.47
N ALA A 171 -6.35 6.84 -7.76
CA ALA A 171 -6.12 7.59 -8.99
C ALA A 171 -4.65 8.07 -9.00
N GLY A 172 -3.79 7.37 -9.75
CA GLY A 172 -2.39 7.73 -9.94
C GLY A 172 -1.39 7.18 -8.90
N SER A 173 -1.79 6.41 -7.88
CA SER A 173 -0.80 5.84 -6.94
C SER A 173 -0.06 4.65 -7.56
N LEU A 174 0.99 4.94 -8.32
CA LEU A 174 2.06 4.03 -8.72
C LEU A 174 2.84 3.54 -7.48
N LYS A 175 2.17 2.84 -6.56
CA LYS A 175 2.80 2.34 -5.33
C LYS A 175 3.54 1.02 -5.54
N ASN A 176 3.24 0.29 -6.62
CA ASN A 176 3.93 -0.96 -6.97
C ASN A 176 4.60 -0.83 -8.35
N THR A 177 5.88 -0.48 -8.35
CA THR A 177 6.72 -0.56 -9.55
C THR A 177 7.09 -2.00 -9.91
N ASP A 178 6.92 -2.94 -8.99
CA ASP A 178 7.38 -4.33 -9.11
C ASP A 178 6.59 -5.14 -10.16
N PHE A 179 5.49 -4.58 -10.68
CA PHE A 179 4.69 -5.18 -11.75
C PHE A 179 5.01 -4.64 -13.15
N LEU A 180 5.94 -3.69 -13.29
CA LEU A 180 6.29 -3.06 -14.58
C LEU A 180 7.26 -3.88 -15.43
N ASP A 181 7.77 -5.01 -14.94
CA ASP A 181 8.83 -5.79 -15.61
C ASP A 181 8.35 -6.71 -16.74
N LYS A 182 7.04 -6.79 -17.02
CA LYS A 182 6.55 -7.53 -18.19
C LYS A 182 6.44 -6.61 -19.40
N PHE A 183 7.58 -6.47 -20.07
CA PHE A 183 7.67 -5.89 -21.40
C PHE A 183 6.81 -6.69 -22.39
N SER A 184 5.88 -6.00 -23.05
CA SER A 184 5.34 -6.41 -24.35
C SER A 184 5.37 -5.16 -25.23
N GLU A 185 6.13 -5.18 -26.32
CA GLU A 185 6.14 -4.12 -27.34
C GLU A 185 4.82 -4.00 -28.10
N SER A 186 3.84 -4.85 -27.79
CA SER A 186 2.52 -4.78 -28.40
C SER A 186 1.76 -3.55 -27.90
N ASP A 187 1.59 -2.58 -28.81
CA ASP A 187 0.71 -1.45 -28.63
C ASP A 187 -0.73 -1.99 -28.45
N SER A 188 -1.21 -1.86 -27.22
CA SER A 188 -2.55 -2.27 -26.80
C SER A 188 -3.67 -1.68 -27.67
N SER A 189 -3.43 -0.58 -28.40
CA SER A 189 -4.41 -0.01 -29.32
C SER A 189 -4.62 -0.87 -30.57
N GLU A 190 -3.57 -1.55 -31.06
CA GLU A 190 -3.67 -2.43 -32.22
C GLU A 190 -4.41 -3.73 -31.90
N GLU A 191 -4.20 -4.28 -30.70
CA GLU A 191 -4.91 -5.47 -30.22
C GLU A 191 -6.42 -5.21 -30.08
N GLU A 192 -6.79 -4.05 -29.53
CA GLU A 192 -8.20 -3.66 -29.36
C GLU A 192 -8.87 -3.40 -30.71
N MET A 193 -8.15 -2.84 -31.68
CA MET A 193 -8.61 -2.67 -33.06
C MET A 193 -8.80 -4.02 -33.79
N LYS A 194 -7.90 -4.99 -33.57
CA LYS A 194 -8.02 -6.36 -34.10
C LYS A 194 -9.16 -7.13 -33.44
N GLU A 195 -9.34 -7.01 -32.14
CA GLU A 195 -10.42 -7.65 -31.36
C GLU A 195 -11.79 -7.08 -31.75
N THR A 196 -11.91 -5.76 -31.90
CA THR A 196 -13.14 -5.11 -32.38
C THR A 196 -13.44 -5.48 -33.82
N ALA A 197 -12.42 -5.55 -34.70
CA ALA A 197 -12.58 -6.06 -36.06
C ALA A 197 -13.06 -7.52 -36.08
N ARG A 198 -12.49 -8.41 -35.24
CA ARG A 198 -12.94 -9.81 -35.09
C ARG A 198 -14.38 -9.91 -34.58
N LYS A 199 -14.76 -9.09 -33.61
CA LYS A 199 -16.14 -9.05 -33.09
C LYS A 199 -17.11 -8.53 -34.14
N LEU A 200 -16.71 -7.55 -34.94
CA LEU A 200 -17.50 -7.05 -36.06
C LEU A 200 -17.65 -8.13 -37.15
N GLU A 201 -16.60 -8.90 -37.42
CA GLU A 201 -16.63 -9.99 -38.39
C GLU A 201 -17.54 -11.13 -37.95
N LYS A 202 -17.47 -11.54 -36.68
CA LYS A 202 -18.40 -12.51 -36.07
C LYS A 202 -19.85 -12.01 -36.03
N ARG A 203 -20.07 -10.69 -35.90
CA ARG A 203 -21.41 -10.10 -36.03
C ARG A 203 -21.93 -10.13 -37.47
N LYS A 204 -21.05 -10.12 -38.47
CA LYS A 204 -21.40 -10.26 -39.89
C LYS A 204 -21.64 -11.71 -40.32
N GLU A 205 -21.11 -12.69 -39.60
CA GLU A 205 -21.29 -14.12 -39.88
C GLU A 205 -22.76 -14.60 -39.90
N PRO A 206 -23.61 -14.31 -38.89
CA PRO A 206 -25.01 -14.77 -38.92
C PRO A 206 -25.86 -14.12 -40.02
N PHE A 207 -25.39 -13.05 -40.66
CA PHE A 207 -26.07 -12.38 -41.79
C PHE A 207 -25.41 -12.65 -43.14
N ARG A 208 -24.31 -13.41 -43.18
CA ARG A 208 -23.55 -13.68 -44.41
C ARG A 208 -24.32 -14.64 -45.33
N ASP A 209 -25.02 -15.60 -44.74
CA ASP A 209 -25.80 -16.61 -45.46
C ASP A 209 -27.28 -16.24 -45.61
N ALA A 210 -27.84 -15.43 -44.70
CA ALA A 210 -29.23 -15.00 -44.76
C ALA A 210 -29.53 -14.12 -45.99
N ILE A 211 -28.59 -13.26 -46.38
CA ILE A 211 -28.75 -12.37 -47.55
C ILE A 211 -28.74 -13.18 -48.86
N CYS A 212 -27.97 -14.28 -48.94
CA CYS A 212 -27.94 -15.12 -50.14
C CYS A 212 -29.20 -15.98 -50.27
N VAL A 213 -29.69 -16.56 -49.17
CA VAL A 213 -30.87 -17.44 -49.23
C VAL A 213 -32.12 -16.64 -49.60
N ASP A 214 -32.37 -15.49 -48.96
CA ASP A 214 -33.58 -14.70 -49.23
C ASP A 214 -33.61 -14.11 -50.66
N VAL A 215 -32.45 -13.69 -51.20
CA VAL A 215 -32.36 -13.19 -52.58
C VAL A 215 -32.50 -14.31 -53.60
N ILE A 216 -31.91 -15.49 -53.36
CA ILE A 216 -32.04 -16.65 -54.24
C ILE A 216 -33.47 -17.19 -54.22
N GLN A 217 -34.11 -17.24 -53.04
CA GLN A 217 -35.49 -17.70 -52.91
C GLN A 217 -36.45 -16.73 -53.60
N ALA A 218 -36.29 -15.41 -53.41
CA ALA A 218 -37.09 -14.41 -54.11
C ALA A 218 -36.92 -14.47 -55.64
N ALA A 219 -35.70 -14.66 -56.15
CA ALA A 219 -35.44 -14.82 -57.58
C ALA A 219 -36.08 -16.09 -58.15
N ASN A 220 -36.03 -17.21 -57.42
CA ASN A 220 -36.63 -18.48 -57.85
C ASN A 220 -38.16 -18.42 -57.87
N THR A 221 -38.80 -17.73 -56.92
CA THR A 221 -40.26 -17.52 -56.94
C THR A 221 -40.69 -16.61 -58.08
N TYR A 222 -39.89 -15.59 -58.42
CA TYR A 222 -40.18 -14.71 -59.56
C TYR A 222 -40.05 -15.45 -60.90
N MET A 223 -39.02 -16.31 -61.04
CA MET A 223 -38.82 -17.11 -62.24
C MET A 223 -39.87 -18.21 -62.42
N SER A 224 -40.38 -18.80 -61.34
CA SER A 224 -41.46 -19.80 -61.43
C SER A 224 -42.82 -19.19 -61.75
N LEU A 225 -43.12 -17.98 -61.26
CA LEU A 225 -44.33 -17.25 -61.63
C LEU A 225 -44.29 -16.76 -63.08
N ALA A 226 -43.11 -16.45 -63.62
CA ALA A 226 -42.92 -16.04 -65.00
C ALA A 226 -43.01 -17.19 -66.03
N THR A 227 -43.00 -18.46 -65.59
CA THR A 227 -43.13 -19.63 -66.48
C THR A 227 -44.57 -20.17 -66.59
N VAL A 228 -45.51 -19.60 -65.84
CA VAL A 228 -46.93 -20.03 -65.79
C VAL A 228 -47.86 -19.06 -66.55
N TYR A 229 -47.31 -18.11 -67.32
CA TYR A 229 -48.05 -17.24 -68.24
C TYR A 229 -47.50 -17.31 -69.66
#